data_AF-A0A1M3P591-F1
#
_entry.id   AF-A0A1M3P591-F1
#
_cell.length_a   1.000
_cell.length_b   1.000
_cell.length_c   1.000
_cell.angle_alpha   90.00
_cell.angle_beta   90.00
_cell.angle_gamma   90.00
#
_symmetry.space_group_name_H-M   'P 1'
#
loop_
_entity.id
_entity.type
_entity.pdbx_description
1 polymer ?
#
loop_
_entity_poly.entity_id
_entity_poly.type
_entity_poly.pdbx_seq_one_letter_code
_entity_poly.pdbx_strand_id
1 'polypeptide(L)'
;MTEAGADLYVRTLREQAVRNVQSADLAALADSLDSLYLDHLDRLEAAAEHALALASALGEMGYLPGQTAMLNNALERAASAQDIFRQLAALLVQRARPELDPTGRKAGLPVEDLINWTGQPPRHTLGALEHGLQKIQYARGHSLAEFLRRVVVRLTPESVPEDARKQAAEELISSVGMRMPTAWVLSYGPSDFGTVVYGHLTRQDQEMPWHLTPAQVANIDRALIAIATMCAVCGQGAHAASVQEAGSAVVKRLRYMTQQYGDGDLHAIGTAVRLMLHRDRVAFHLAPEVWTVARDVLVQHVDGLELVASS
;
A
#
# COMPACT_ATOMS: atom_id res chain seq x y z
N MET A 1 -40.01 -24.40 8.63
CA MET A 1 -38.97 -24.06 7.65
C MET A 1 -39.41 -24.60 6.31
N THR A 2 -39.60 -23.75 5.31
CA THR A 2 -39.96 -24.17 3.95
C THR A 2 -38.75 -24.80 3.26
N GLU A 3 -38.95 -25.82 2.42
CA GLU A 3 -37.87 -26.52 1.69
C GLU A 3 -36.94 -25.55 0.93
N ALA A 4 -37.48 -24.45 0.41
CA ALA A 4 -36.72 -23.39 -0.25
C ALA A 4 -35.70 -22.65 0.65
N GLY A 5 -35.97 -22.57 1.97
CA GLY A 5 -35.04 -21.96 2.94
C GLY A 5 -33.89 -22.89 3.33
N ALA A 6 -34.11 -24.21 3.29
CA ALA A 6 -33.08 -25.21 3.55
C ALA A 6 -32.11 -25.33 2.36
N ASP A 7 -32.62 -25.28 1.12
CA ASP A 7 -31.78 -25.32 -0.08
C ASP A 7 -30.89 -24.09 -0.23
N LEU A 8 -31.39 -22.89 0.11
CA LEU A 8 -30.60 -21.66 0.09
C LEU A 8 -29.47 -21.69 1.14
N TYR A 9 -29.74 -22.26 2.32
CA TYR A 9 -28.77 -22.42 3.40
C TYR A 9 -27.68 -23.44 3.07
N VAL A 10 -28.04 -24.59 2.50
CA VAL A 10 -27.07 -25.61 2.06
C VAL A 10 -26.21 -25.10 0.91
N ARG A 11 -26.78 -24.31 0.00
CA ARG A 11 -26.04 -23.68 -1.10
C ARG A 11 -25.03 -22.65 -0.59
N THR A 12 -25.43 -21.78 0.34
CA THR A 12 -24.52 -20.80 0.95
C THR A 12 -23.39 -21.47 1.74
N LEU A 13 -23.68 -22.55 2.49
CA LEU A 13 -22.65 -23.33 3.17
C LEU A 13 -21.67 -24.02 2.21
N ARG A 14 -22.15 -24.54 1.07
CA ARG A 14 -21.28 -25.13 0.03
C ARG A 14 -20.43 -24.08 -0.66
N GLU A 15 -21.00 -22.92 -0.98
CA GLU A 15 -20.26 -21.80 -1.56
C GLU A 15 -19.19 -21.27 -0.58
N GLN A 16 -19.50 -21.22 0.72
CA GLN A 16 -18.54 -20.90 1.78
C GLN A 16 -17.46 -21.98 1.92
N ALA A 17 -17.80 -23.26 1.88
CA ALA A 17 -16.82 -24.35 1.98
C ALA A 17 -15.85 -24.37 0.79
N VAL A 18 -16.34 -24.15 -0.44
CA VAL A 18 -15.50 -24.04 -1.64
C VAL A 18 -14.58 -22.81 -1.55
N ARG A 19 -15.10 -21.67 -1.10
CA ARG A 19 -14.28 -20.46 -0.86
C ARG A 19 -13.23 -20.67 0.22
N ASN A 20 -13.56 -21.40 1.29
CA ASN A 20 -12.62 -21.69 2.38
C ASN A 20 -11.49 -22.64 1.93
N VAL A 21 -11.79 -23.63 1.08
CA VAL A 21 -10.77 -24.53 0.51
C VAL A 21 -9.87 -23.78 -0.47
N GLN A 22 -10.44 -22.96 -1.35
CA GLN A 22 -9.66 -22.13 -2.29
C GLN A 22 -8.80 -21.07 -1.58
N SER A 23 -9.32 -20.47 -0.51
CA SER A 23 -8.56 -19.60 0.38
C SER A 23 -7.39 -20.32 1.06
N ALA A 24 -7.56 -21.57 1.47
CA ALA A 24 -6.48 -22.37 2.06
C ALA A 24 -5.40 -22.73 1.01
N ASP A 25 -5.79 -22.98 -0.23
CA ASP A 25 -4.88 -23.24 -1.34
C ASP A 25 -4.02 -22.00 -1.68
N LEU A 26 -4.60 -20.80 -1.66
CA LEU A 26 -3.86 -19.54 -1.86
C LEU A 26 -2.89 -19.24 -0.71
N ALA A 27 -3.29 -19.49 0.53
CA ALA A 27 -2.42 -19.32 1.69
C ALA A 27 -1.22 -20.29 1.63
N ALA A 28 -1.46 -21.57 1.34
CA ALA A 28 -0.39 -22.55 1.19
C ALA A 28 0.56 -22.23 0.02
N LEU A 29 0.03 -21.70 -1.08
CA LEU A 29 0.85 -21.18 -2.18
C LEU A 29 1.72 -20.01 -1.71
N ALA A 30 1.15 -19.03 -0.99
CA ALA A 30 1.91 -17.89 -0.50
C ALA A 30 3.05 -18.32 0.44
N ASP A 31 2.79 -19.25 1.37
CA ASP A 31 3.81 -19.80 2.28
C ASP A 31 4.92 -20.55 1.52
N SER A 32 4.56 -21.29 0.47
CA SER A 32 5.52 -21.99 -0.39
C SER A 32 6.40 -21.00 -1.17
N LEU A 33 5.80 -19.93 -1.71
CA LEU A 33 6.55 -18.90 -2.41
C LEU A 33 7.43 -18.08 -1.45
N ASP A 34 6.99 -17.88 -0.20
CA ASP A 34 7.80 -17.26 0.85
C ASP A 34 9.03 -18.10 1.18
N SER A 35 8.87 -19.43 1.27
CA SER A 35 10.00 -20.34 1.48
C SER A 35 11.01 -20.23 0.32
N LEU A 36 10.54 -20.23 -0.93
CA LEU A 36 11.40 -20.04 -2.11
C LEU A 36 12.07 -18.66 -2.13
N TYR A 37 11.38 -17.64 -1.64
CA TYR A 37 11.91 -16.29 -1.54
C TYR A 37 13.03 -16.21 -0.51
N LEU A 38 12.81 -16.75 0.69
CA LEU A 38 13.82 -16.82 1.75
C LEU A 38 15.04 -17.62 1.33
N ASP A 39 14.86 -18.79 0.70
CA ASP A 39 15.96 -19.59 0.14
C ASP A 39 16.77 -18.81 -0.92
N HIS A 40 16.13 -17.90 -1.64
CA HIS A 40 16.82 -17.02 -2.57
C HIS A 40 17.59 -15.91 -1.85
N LEU A 41 17.00 -15.29 -0.83
CA LEU A 41 17.68 -14.29 -0.01
C LEU A 41 18.91 -14.87 0.69
N ASP A 42 18.84 -16.10 1.21
CA ASP A 42 19.96 -16.80 1.83
C ASP A 42 21.14 -16.96 0.84
N ARG A 43 20.84 -17.29 -0.42
CA ARG A 43 21.86 -17.40 -1.49
C ARG A 43 22.47 -16.05 -1.86
N LEU A 44 21.67 -14.99 -1.91
CA LEU A 44 22.15 -13.63 -2.17
C LEU A 44 23.03 -13.12 -1.02
N GLU A 45 22.62 -13.38 0.22
CA GLU A 45 23.38 -12.99 1.41
C GLU A 45 24.72 -13.70 1.45
N ALA A 46 24.76 -15.03 1.29
CA ALA A 46 26.00 -15.80 1.25
C ALA A 46 26.95 -15.32 0.13
N ALA A 47 26.43 -14.98 -1.05
CA ALA A 47 27.22 -14.43 -2.14
C ALA A 47 27.78 -13.03 -1.81
N ALA A 48 26.99 -12.19 -1.14
CA ALA A 48 27.39 -10.84 -0.71
C ALA A 48 28.45 -10.88 0.39
N GLU A 49 28.28 -11.73 1.41
CA GLU A 49 29.24 -11.94 2.48
C GLU A 49 30.58 -12.48 1.95
N HIS A 50 30.53 -13.46 1.03
CA HIS A 50 31.73 -13.99 0.40
C HIS A 50 32.47 -12.92 -0.44
N ALA A 51 31.73 -12.09 -1.19
CA ALA A 51 32.31 -10.99 -1.94
C ALA A 51 32.95 -9.93 -1.02
N LEU A 52 32.33 -9.65 0.14
CA LEU A 52 32.85 -8.73 1.14
C LEU A 52 34.15 -9.26 1.77
N ALA A 53 34.18 -10.54 2.16
CA ALA A 53 35.37 -11.18 2.71
C ALA A 53 36.54 -11.18 1.69
N LEU A 54 36.26 -11.48 0.42
CA LEU A 54 37.25 -11.43 -0.64
C LEU A 54 37.76 -10.01 -0.90
N ALA A 55 36.88 -9.00 -0.89
CA ALA A 55 37.28 -7.60 -1.04
C ALA A 55 38.17 -7.14 0.12
N SER A 56 37.87 -7.57 1.35
CA SER A 56 38.70 -7.32 2.53
C SER A 56 40.10 -7.92 2.37
N ALA A 57 40.18 -9.21 2.01
CA ALA A 57 41.45 -9.91 1.80
C ALA A 57 42.29 -9.28 0.68
N LEU A 58 41.66 -8.86 -0.44
CA LEU A 58 42.35 -8.15 -1.52
C LEU A 58 42.85 -6.77 -1.06
N GLY A 59 42.08 -6.06 -0.23
CA GLY A 59 42.50 -4.81 0.38
C GLY A 59 43.74 -4.97 1.27
N GLU A 60 43.79 -6.02 2.09
CA GLU A 60 44.96 -6.36 2.91
C GLU A 60 46.20 -6.67 2.06
N MET A 61 46.01 -7.25 0.87
CA MET A 61 47.08 -7.48 -0.12
C MET A 61 47.50 -6.22 -0.90
N GLY A 62 46.90 -5.05 -0.60
CA GLY A 62 47.26 -3.76 -1.19
C GLY A 62 46.54 -3.42 -2.50
N TYR A 63 45.50 -4.18 -2.88
CA TYR A 63 44.69 -3.84 -4.06
C TYR A 63 43.81 -2.61 -3.77
N LEU A 64 43.73 -1.70 -4.76
CA LEU A 64 42.93 -0.49 -4.64
C LEU A 64 41.44 -0.79 -4.85
N PRO A 65 40.51 0.00 -4.28
CA PRO A 65 39.07 -0.18 -4.45
C PRO A 65 38.58 -0.22 -5.91
N GLY A 66 39.29 0.45 -6.83
CA GLY A 66 38.98 0.40 -8.27
C GLY A 66 39.31 -0.94 -8.94
N GLN A 67 40.22 -1.73 -8.35
CA GLN A 67 40.62 -3.05 -8.84
C GLN A 67 39.69 -4.17 -8.37
N THR A 68 38.90 -3.94 -7.30
CA THR A 68 37.85 -4.85 -6.83
C THR A 68 36.46 -4.51 -7.38
N ALA A 69 36.36 -3.53 -8.29
CA ALA A 69 35.10 -3.08 -8.87
C ALA A 69 34.29 -4.21 -9.55
N MET A 70 34.95 -5.26 -10.05
CA MET A 70 34.27 -6.43 -10.61
C MET A 70 33.37 -7.15 -9.59
N LEU A 71 33.79 -7.21 -8.31
CA LEU A 71 33.02 -7.82 -7.23
C LEU A 71 31.76 -7.02 -6.93
N ASN A 72 31.89 -5.69 -6.85
CA ASN A 72 30.77 -4.78 -6.65
C ASN A 72 29.76 -4.86 -7.82
N ASN A 73 30.27 -4.83 -9.06
CA ASN A 73 29.45 -4.89 -10.26
C ASN A 73 28.78 -6.25 -10.44
N ALA A 74 29.33 -7.35 -9.90
CA ALA A 74 28.68 -8.66 -9.94
C ALA A 74 27.46 -8.71 -9.00
N LEU A 75 27.56 -8.09 -7.82
CA LEU A 75 26.46 -7.99 -6.87
C LEU A 75 25.33 -7.08 -7.40
N GLU A 76 25.68 -5.92 -7.97
CA GLU A 76 24.68 -5.00 -8.55
C GLU A 76 23.97 -5.59 -9.78
N ARG A 77 24.62 -6.52 -10.50
CA ARG A 77 24.04 -7.25 -11.65
C ARG A 77 23.24 -8.49 -11.24
N ALA A 78 23.37 -8.98 -10.02
CA ALA A 78 22.54 -10.06 -9.51
C ALA A 78 21.08 -9.60 -9.40
N ALA A 79 20.13 -10.51 -9.59
CA ALA A 79 18.71 -10.17 -9.48
C ALA A 79 18.42 -9.55 -8.10
N SER A 80 17.82 -8.35 -8.09
CA SER A 80 17.47 -7.64 -6.86
C SER A 80 16.43 -8.44 -6.07
N ALA A 81 16.61 -8.51 -4.75
CA ALA A 81 15.64 -9.10 -3.82
C ALA A 81 14.21 -8.57 -4.03
N GLN A 82 14.07 -7.30 -4.44
CA GLN A 82 12.78 -6.68 -4.72
C GLN A 82 12.18 -7.13 -6.06
N ASP A 83 13.01 -7.34 -7.08
CA ASP A 83 12.52 -7.76 -8.40
C ASP A 83 11.99 -9.19 -8.36
N ILE A 84 12.64 -10.05 -7.57
CA ILE A 84 12.18 -11.42 -7.33
C ILE A 84 10.88 -11.40 -6.54
N PHE A 85 10.81 -10.65 -5.44
CA PHE A 85 9.57 -10.50 -4.69
C PHE A 85 8.43 -10.01 -5.58
N ARG A 86 8.68 -9.00 -6.44
CA ARG A 86 7.69 -8.49 -7.39
C ARG A 86 7.21 -9.56 -8.37
N GLN A 87 8.11 -10.40 -8.90
CA GLN A 87 7.74 -11.49 -9.81
C GLN A 87 6.89 -12.55 -9.09
N LEU A 88 7.28 -12.96 -7.88
CA LEU A 88 6.51 -13.92 -7.08
C LEU A 88 5.15 -13.36 -6.67
N ALA A 89 5.09 -12.10 -6.25
CA ALA A 89 3.86 -11.38 -5.93
C ALA A 89 2.93 -11.27 -7.14
N ALA A 90 3.48 -11.00 -8.34
CA ALA A 90 2.70 -10.95 -9.57
C ALA A 90 2.06 -12.31 -9.91
N LEU A 91 2.82 -13.41 -9.76
CA LEU A 91 2.28 -14.77 -9.93
C LEU A 91 1.16 -15.06 -8.93
N LEU A 92 1.36 -14.67 -7.67
CA LEU A 92 0.37 -14.84 -6.61
C LEU A 92 -0.90 -14.05 -6.88
N VAL A 93 -0.79 -12.78 -7.33
CA VAL A 93 -1.94 -11.97 -7.74
C VAL A 93 -2.64 -12.57 -8.95
N GLN A 94 -1.90 -13.01 -9.96
CA GLN A 94 -2.47 -13.64 -11.16
C GLN A 94 -3.32 -14.86 -10.78
N ARG A 95 -2.91 -15.62 -9.77
CA ARG A 95 -3.66 -16.76 -9.25
C ARG A 95 -4.85 -16.35 -8.37
N ALA A 96 -4.65 -15.39 -7.48
CA ALA A 96 -5.66 -14.97 -6.49
C ALA A 96 -6.79 -14.11 -7.10
N ARG A 97 -6.49 -13.27 -8.10
CA ARG A 97 -7.45 -12.27 -8.63
C ARG A 97 -8.75 -12.87 -9.16
N PRO A 98 -8.76 -13.96 -9.96
CA PRO A 98 -10.00 -14.59 -10.42
C PRO A 98 -10.86 -15.16 -9.28
N GLU A 99 -10.24 -15.55 -8.16
CA GLU A 99 -10.92 -16.12 -7.00
C GLU A 99 -11.51 -15.03 -6.10
N LEU A 100 -10.75 -13.94 -5.88
CA LEU A 100 -11.13 -12.82 -5.03
C LEU A 100 -12.07 -11.81 -5.73
N ASP A 101 -11.97 -11.66 -7.06
CA ASP A 101 -12.85 -10.82 -7.86
C ASP A 101 -13.33 -11.57 -9.12
N PRO A 102 -14.21 -12.58 -8.97
CA PRO A 102 -14.70 -13.38 -10.09
C PRO A 102 -15.52 -12.57 -11.09
N THR A 103 -16.06 -11.43 -10.67
CA THR A 103 -16.87 -10.54 -11.52
C THR A 103 -16.04 -9.54 -12.31
N GLY A 104 -14.75 -9.38 -11.98
CA GLY A 104 -13.87 -8.36 -12.56
C GLY A 104 -14.25 -6.92 -12.22
N ARG A 105 -15.24 -6.69 -11.35
CA ARG A 105 -15.73 -5.34 -11.00
C ARG A 105 -14.67 -4.51 -10.28
N LYS A 106 -13.75 -5.18 -9.59
CA LYS A 106 -12.66 -4.55 -8.85
C LYS A 106 -11.36 -4.52 -9.67
N ALA A 107 -11.37 -4.82 -10.97
CA ALA A 107 -10.18 -4.77 -11.84
C ALA A 107 -9.45 -3.42 -11.82
N GLY A 108 -10.16 -2.33 -11.53
CA GLY A 108 -9.59 -0.98 -11.40
C GLY A 108 -8.87 -0.69 -10.07
N LEU A 109 -8.94 -1.58 -9.08
CA LEU A 109 -8.19 -1.44 -7.82
C LEU A 109 -6.74 -1.87 -8.01
N PRO A 110 -5.76 -0.97 -7.74
CA PRO A 110 -4.36 -1.33 -7.73
C PRO A 110 -4.07 -2.24 -6.54
N VAL A 111 -3.26 -3.27 -6.82
CA VAL A 111 -2.66 -4.16 -5.82
C VAL A 111 -1.13 -4.14 -5.92
N GLU A 112 -0.61 -3.61 -7.02
CA GLU A 112 0.81 -3.47 -7.32
C GLU A 112 1.47 -2.43 -6.42
N ASP A 113 0.71 -1.46 -5.91
CA ASP A 113 1.14 -0.49 -4.90
C ASP A 113 1.56 -1.19 -3.59
N LEU A 114 0.93 -2.31 -3.26
CA LEU A 114 1.27 -3.11 -2.07
C LEU A 114 2.66 -3.77 -2.18
N ILE A 115 3.24 -3.84 -3.39
CA ILE A 115 4.58 -4.40 -3.64
C ILE A 115 5.68 -3.35 -3.36
N ASN A 116 5.34 -2.06 -3.35
CA ASN A 116 6.33 -1.01 -3.18
C ASN A 116 6.71 -0.85 -1.70
N TRP A 117 7.87 -1.38 -1.33
CA TRP A 117 8.43 -1.23 0.00
C TRP A 117 8.87 0.22 0.25
N THR A 118 8.10 0.96 1.04
CA THR A 118 8.47 2.31 1.49
C THR A 118 9.53 2.23 2.58
N GLY A 119 10.59 3.03 2.50
CA GLY A 119 11.60 3.10 3.56
C GLY A 119 12.81 2.18 3.39
N GLN A 120 13.16 1.81 2.14
CA GLN A 120 14.43 1.13 1.88
C GLN A 120 15.60 1.91 2.50
N PRO A 121 16.57 1.21 3.13
CA PRO A 121 17.67 1.86 3.81
C PRO A 121 18.49 2.69 2.81
N PRO A 122 18.66 4.00 3.06
CA PRO A 122 19.56 4.82 2.26
C PRO A 122 21.01 4.34 2.40
N ARG A 123 21.79 4.48 1.33
CA ARG A 123 23.19 4.03 1.32
C ARG A 123 24.08 4.75 2.33
N HIS A 124 23.82 6.04 2.59
CA HIS A 124 24.67 6.90 3.44
C HIS A 124 26.17 6.74 3.12
N THR A 125 26.99 6.44 4.13
CA THR A 125 28.45 6.25 4.04
C THR A 125 28.87 4.81 3.77
N LEU A 126 27.91 3.88 3.60
CA LEU A 126 28.21 2.46 3.44
C LEU A 126 28.85 2.13 2.09
N GLY A 127 29.75 1.15 2.10
CA GLY A 127 30.26 0.51 0.89
C GLY A 127 29.13 -0.14 0.07
N ALA A 128 29.33 -0.36 -1.23
CA ALA A 128 28.31 -0.96 -2.09
C ALA A 128 27.86 -2.36 -1.61
N LEU A 129 28.81 -3.17 -1.13
CA LEU A 129 28.53 -4.53 -0.62
C LEU A 129 27.78 -4.49 0.72
N GLU A 130 28.16 -3.61 1.64
CA GLU A 130 27.49 -3.41 2.93
C GLU A 130 26.05 -2.91 2.74
N HIS A 131 25.85 -1.96 1.82
CA HIS A 131 24.51 -1.50 1.45
C HIS A 131 23.69 -2.61 0.81
N GLY A 132 24.30 -3.47 -0.02
CA GLY A 132 23.68 -4.65 -0.58
C GLY A 132 23.15 -5.61 0.48
N LEU A 133 23.97 -5.94 1.49
CA LEU A 133 23.58 -6.76 2.64
C LEU A 133 22.42 -6.13 3.43
N GLN A 134 22.49 -4.82 3.69
CA GLN A 134 21.41 -4.11 4.39
C GLN A 134 20.08 -4.17 3.62
N LYS A 135 20.12 -4.08 2.29
CA LYS A 135 18.92 -4.24 1.44
C LYS A 135 18.37 -5.66 1.48
N ILE A 136 19.22 -6.69 1.56
CA ILE A 136 18.79 -8.09 1.71
C ILE A 136 18.12 -8.30 3.08
N GLN A 137 18.70 -7.79 4.16
CA GLN A 137 18.11 -7.85 5.50
C GLN A 137 16.77 -7.12 5.58
N TYR A 138 16.69 -5.94 4.96
CA TYR A 138 15.43 -5.21 4.83
C TYR A 138 14.39 -6.03 4.05
N ALA A 139 14.79 -6.71 2.98
CA ALA A 139 13.93 -7.56 2.17
C ALA A 139 13.34 -8.75 2.94
N ARG A 140 14.07 -9.31 3.93
CA ARG A 140 13.57 -10.39 4.82
C ARG A 140 12.37 -9.97 5.67
N GLY A 141 12.16 -8.68 5.89
CA GLY A 141 10.98 -8.16 6.58
C GLY A 141 9.69 -8.22 5.75
N HIS A 142 9.76 -8.63 4.50
CA HIS A 142 8.62 -8.68 3.58
C HIS A 142 8.24 -10.14 3.26
N SER A 143 6.95 -10.43 3.36
CA SER A 143 6.36 -11.76 3.14
C SER A 143 5.26 -11.71 2.08
N LEU A 144 5.21 -12.72 1.23
CA LEU A 144 4.18 -13.00 0.25
C LEU A 144 2.87 -13.41 0.92
N ALA A 145 2.91 -14.09 2.07
CA ALA A 145 1.73 -14.35 2.89
C ALA A 145 1.13 -13.05 3.46
N GLU A 146 1.96 -12.14 3.96
CA GLU A 146 1.53 -10.79 4.38
C GLU A 146 0.94 -10.02 3.19
N PHE A 147 1.64 -10.02 2.06
CA PHE A 147 1.18 -9.37 0.84
C PHE A 147 -0.17 -9.94 0.37
N LEU A 148 -0.36 -11.26 0.37
CA LEU A 148 -1.65 -11.89 0.05
C LEU A 148 -2.74 -11.44 1.01
N ARG A 149 -2.48 -11.37 2.32
CA ARG A 149 -3.45 -10.88 3.30
C ARG A 149 -3.90 -9.46 2.95
N ARG A 150 -2.96 -8.58 2.60
CA ARG A 150 -3.28 -7.21 2.16
C ARG A 150 -4.06 -7.17 0.85
N VAL A 151 -3.81 -8.09 -0.07
CA VAL A 151 -4.60 -8.25 -1.31
C VAL A 151 -6.03 -8.72 -1.01
N VAL A 152 -6.20 -9.69 -0.10
CA VAL A 152 -7.52 -10.17 0.35
C VAL A 152 -8.30 -9.04 1.02
N VAL A 153 -7.67 -8.28 1.90
CA VAL A 153 -8.27 -7.08 2.51
C VAL A 153 -8.70 -6.07 1.43
N ARG A 154 -7.84 -5.79 0.45
CA ARG A 154 -8.11 -4.81 -0.61
C ARG A 154 -9.25 -5.24 -1.54
N LEU A 155 -9.32 -6.53 -1.90
CA LEU A 155 -10.31 -7.04 -2.86
C LEU A 155 -11.59 -7.56 -2.22
N THR A 156 -11.55 -8.02 -0.97
CA THR A 156 -12.70 -8.57 -0.24
C THR A 156 -12.72 -8.11 1.22
N PRO A 157 -12.74 -6.79 1.49
CA PRO A 157 -12.68 -6.26 2.85
C PRO A 157 -13.84 -6.76 3.73
N GLU A 158 -14.99 -7.05 3.14
CA GLU A 158 -16.18 -7.53 3.84
C GLU A 158 -15.99 -8.96 4.41
N SER A 159 -15.08 -9.74 3.84
CA SER A 159 -14.75 -11.10 4.30
C SER A 159 -13.80 -11.09 5.50
N VAL A 160 -13.05 -10.01 5.71
CA VAL A 160 -12.03 -9.85 6.76
C VAL A 160 -12.13 -8.46 7.42
N PRO A 161 -13.27 -8.14 8.07
CA PRO A 161 -13.60 -6.76 8.43
C PRO A 161 -12.64 -6.12 9.44
N GLU A 162 -12.14 -6.87 10.43
CA GLU A 162 -11.21 -6.34 11.43
C GLU A 162 -9.84 -5.99 10.82
N ASP A 163 -9.25 -6.92 10.05
CA ASP A 163 -8.00 -6.68 9.33
C ASP A 163 -8.14 -5.53 8.32
N ALA A 164 -9.30 -5.45 7.65
CA ALA A 164 -9.59 -4.38 6.71
C ALA A 164 -9.71 -3.00 7.38
N ARG A 165 -10.34 -2.91 8.56
CA ARG A 165 -10.37 -1.66 9.34
C ARG A 165 -8.98 -1.23 9.76
N LYS A 166 -8.18 -2.16 10.28
CA LYS A 166 -6.81 -1.89 10.72
C LYS A 166 -5.94 -1.39 9.57
N GLN A 167 -5.91 -2.13 8.45
CA GLN A 167 -5.13 -1.74 7.28
C GLN A 167 -5.62 -0.41 6.71
N ALA A 168 -6.93 -0.18 6.64
CA ALA A 168 -7.46 1.10 6.16
C ALA A 168 -7.07 2.27 7.09
N ALA A 169 -7.11 2.08 8.41
CA ALA A 169 -6.65 3.09 9.36
C ALA A 169 -5.17 3.43 9.16
N GLU A 170 -4.31 2.42 9.03
CA GLU A 170 -2.87 2.59 8.76
C GLU A 170 -2.62 3.29 7.41
N GLU A 171 -3.32 2.90 6.35
CA GLU A 171 -3.21 3.50 5.02
C GLU A 171 -3.71 4.95 5.00
N LEU A 172 -4.81 5.24 5.69
CA LEU A 172 -5.34 6.60 5.76
C LEU A 172 -4.41 7.50 6.58
N ILE A 173 -4.03 7.11 7.81
CA ILE A 173 -3.21 7.95 8.67
C ILE A 173 -1.80 8.18 8.09
N SER A 174 -1.22 7.19 7.39
CA SER A 174 0.05 7.37 6.70
C SER A 174 -0.05 8.26 5.45
N SER A 175 -1.25 8.43 4.89
CA SER A 175 -1.48 9.27 3.70
C SER A 175 -1.82 10.71 4.05
N VAL A 176 -2.57 10.96 5.13
CA VAL A 176 -3.03 12.31 5.51
C VAL A 176 -2.52 12.79 6.88
N GLY A 177 -2.10 11.88 7.76
CA GLY A 177 -1.62 12.20 9.10
C GLY A 177 -0.15 12.63 9.13
N MET A 178 0.20 13.31 10.22
CA MET A 178 1.59 13.69 10.53
C MET A 178 2.09 12.86 11.71
N ARG A 179 3.20 12.15 11.52
CA ARG A 179 3.85 11.40 12.60
C ARG A 179 4.67 12.34 13.49
N MET A 180 4.22 12.51 14.73
CA MET A 180 4.99 13.15 15.80
C MET A 180 5.75 12.09 16.60
N PRO A 181 6.77 12.42 17.42
CA PRO A 181 7.54 11.42 18.17
C PRO A 181 6.69 10.48 19.03
N THR A 182 5.61 10.98 19.62
CA THR A 182 4.75 10.23 20.57
C THR A 182 3.34 9.97 20.05
N ALA A 183 2.93 10.59 18.94
CA ALA A 183 1.54 10.59 18.49
C ALA A 183 1.42 10.62 16.95
N TRP A 184 0.23 10.33 16.46
CA TRP A 184 -0.20 10.66 15.11
C TRP A 184 -1.15 11.84 15.18
N VAL A 185 -0.88 12.89 14.42
CA VAL A 185 -1.74 14.08 14.38
C VAL A 185 -2.52 14.09 13.07
N LEU A 186 -3.84 14.21 13.17
CA LEU A 186 -4.73 14.40 12.04
C LEU A 186 -5.46 15.74 12.15
N SER A 187 -5.17 16.65 11.22
CA SER A 187 -5.84 17.95 11.15
C SER A 187 -7.16 17.83 10.40
N TYR A 188 -8.26 18.30 11.02
CA TYR A 188 -9.59 18.30 10.42
C TYR A 188 -10.34 19.60 10.68
N GLY A 189 -11.26 19.98 9.81
CA GLY A 189 -12.02 21.23 9.93
C GLY A 189 -13.44 21.14 9.36
N PRO A 190 -14.29 22.15 9.61
CA PRO A 190 -15.61 22.22 9.00
C PRO A 190 -15.52 22.53 7.49
N SER A 191 -16.46 21.99 6.73
CA SER A 191 -16.63 22.30 5.30
C SER A 191 -18.11 22.32 4.94
N ASP A 192 -18.50 23.11 3.93
CA ASP A 192 -19.87 23.12 3.39
C ASP A 192 -20.34 21.74 2.89
N PHE A 193 -19.40 20.83 2.62
CA PHE A 193 -19.70 19.43 2.23
C PHE A 193 -19.78 18.47 3.43
N GLY A 194 -19.29 18.86 4.61
CA GLY A 194 -19.16 18.00 5.77
C GLY A 194 -17.89 18.33 6.56
N THR A 195 -16.93 17.41 6.59
CA THR A 195 -15.66 17.59 7.30
C THR A 195 -14.50 17.49 6.33
N VAL A 196 -13.54 18.41 6.43
CA VAL A 196 -12.31 18.36 5.64
C VAL A 196 -11.17 17.79 6.47
N VAL A 197 -10.37 16.93 5.85
CA VAL A 197 -9.12 16.39 6.40
C VAL A 197 -7.98 16.79 5.47
N TYR A 198 -6.84 17.21 6.04
CA TYR A 198 -5.72 17.74 5.25
C TYR A 198 -4.56 16.75 5.20
N GLY A 199 -4.13 16.42 3.99
CA GLY A 199 -2.83 15.77 3.74
C GLY A 199 -1.78 16.80 3.33
N HIS A 200 -0.58 16.71 3.90
CA HIS A 200 0.51 17.63 3.58
C HIS A 200 1.20 17.27 2.26
N LEU A 201 1.48 18.26 1.41
CA LEU A 201 2.30 18.09 0.21
C LEU A 201 3.71 18.64 0.46
N THR A 202 4.70 17.76 0.50
CA THR A 202 6.11 18.17 0.56
C THR A 202 6.54 18.73 -0.80
N ARG A 203 7.03 19.97 -0.85
CA ARG A 203 7.38 20.68 -2.10
C ARG A 203 8.83 21.18 -2.09
N GLN A 204 9.41 21.32 -3.28
CA GLN A 204 10.65 22.07 -3.48
C GLN A 204 10.30 23.55 -3.76
N ASP A 205 11.10 24.47 -3.24
CA ASP A 205 10.78 25.91 -3.12
C ASP A 205 10.50 26.68 -4.44
N GLN A 206 10.64 26.05 -5.61
CA GLN A 206 10.56 26.70 -6.94
C GLN A 206 9.63 26.01 -7.94
N GLU A 207 8.79 25.05 -7.55
CA GLU A 207 7.82 24.44 -8.49
C GLU A 207 6.63 25.39 -8.75
N MET A 208 6.70 26.19 -9.82
CA MET A 208 5.52 26.72 -10.51
C MET A 208 5.64 26.42 -11.99
N PRO A 209 4.60 25.86 -12.64
CA PRO A 209 3.33 25.35 -12.07
C PRO A 209 3.42 24.25 -11.00
N TRP A 210 2.33 24.06 -10.24
CA TRP A 210 2.23 22.95 -9.29
C TRP A 210 1.89 21.63 -10.01
N HIS A 211 2.69 20.61 -9.74
CA HIS A 211 2.54 19.27 -10.30
C HIS A 211 2.50 18.24 -9.18
N LEU A 212 1.63 17.23 -9.20
CA LEU A 212 1.74 16.15 -8.21
C LEU A 212 2.88 15.20 -8.61
N THR A 213 3.78 14.90 -7.67
CA THR A 213 4.76 13.82 -7.89
C THR A 213 4.04 12.47 -7.93
N PRO A 214 4.59 11.44 -8.60
CA PRO A 214 3.99 10.10 -8.61
C PRO A 214 3.71 9.55 -7.20
N ALA A 215 4.57 9.85 -6.23
CA ALA A 215 4.40 9.48 -4.84
C ALA A 215 3.21 10.19 -4.18
N GLN A 216 3.02 11.49 -4.45
CA GLN A 216 1.86 12.25 -3.96
C GLN A 216 0.55 11.72 -4.55
N VAL A 217 0.52 11.40 -5.85
CA VAL A 217 -0.67 10.79 -6.48
C VAL A 217 -0.96 9.41 -5.89
N ALA A 218 0.07 8.61 -5.59
CA ALA A 218 -0.09 7.32 -4.91
C ALA A 218 -0.63 7.48 -3.48
N ASN A 219 -0.25 8.53 -2.74
CA ASN A 219 -0.82 8.81 -1.42
C ASN A 219 -2.31 9.19 -1.50
N ILE A 220 -2.70 9.97 -2.51
CA ILE A 220 -4.12 10.29 -2.75
C ILE A 220 -4.91 9.01 -3.04
N ASP A 221 -4.39 8.15 -3.91
CA ASP A 221 -5.03 6.87 -4.24
C ASP A 221 -5.20 5.98 -2.99
N ARG A 222 -4.15 5.84 -2.18
CA ARG A 222 -4.20 5.09 -0.92
C ARG A 222 -5.23 5.64 0.06
N ALA A 223 -5.30 6.97 0.23
CA ALA A 223 -6.31 7.59 1.10
C ALA A 223 -7.74 7.29 0.62
N LEU A 224 -8.02 7.40 -0.68
CA LEU A 224 -9.34 7.12 -1.25
C LEU A 224 -9.73 5.64 -1.08
N ILE A 225 -8.78 4.73 -1.29
CA ILE A 225 -9.00 3.31 -1.13
C ILE A 225 -9.24 2.95 0.35
N ALA A 226 -8.50 3.54 1.27
CA ALA A 226 -8.73 3.39 2.70
C ALA A 226 -10.15 3.85 3.09
N ILE A 227 -10.58 5.04 2.64
CA ILE A 227 -11.93 5.55 2.88
C ILE A 227 -12.99 4.60 2.31
N ALA A 228 -12.82 4.13 1.07
CA ALA A 228 -13.74 3.18 0.45
C ALA A 228 -13.82 1.86 1.24
N THR A 229 -12.67 1.37 1.73
CA THR A 229 -12.57 0.15 2.53
C THR A 229 -13.29 0.30 3.86
N MET A 230 -13.10 1.41 4.57
CA MET A 230 -13.83 1.72 5.82
C MET A 230 -15.34 1.78 5.60
N CYS A 231 -15.78 2.44 4.53
CA CYS A 231 -17.20 2.48 4.16
C CYS A 231 -17.75 1.08 3.88
N ALA A 232 -17.02 0.22 3.17
CA ALA A 232 -17.45 -1.12 2.83
C ALA A 232 -17.67 -1.99 4.09
N VAL A 233 -16.70 -2.02 5.00
CA VAL A 233 -16.78 -2.83 6.24
C VAL A 233 -17.79 -2.31 7.25
N CYS A 234 -18.17 -1.04 7.17
CA CYS A 234 -19.20 -0.43 8.01
C CYS A 234 -20.60 -0.45 7.36
N GLY A 235 -20.79 -1.22 6.28
CA GLY A 235 -22.10 -1.40 5.64
C GLY A 235 -22.54 -0.25 4.72
N GLN A 236 -21.67 0.74 4.47
CA GLN A 236 -21.91 1.85 3.56
C GLN A 236 -21.49 1.52 2.13
N GLY A 237 -21.99 0.41 1.58
CA GLY A 237 -21.58 -0.13 0.27
C GLY A 237 -21.76 0.86 -0.89
N ALA A 238 -22.80 1.72 -0.85
CA ALA A 238 -23.03 2.73 -1.87
C ALA A 238 -21.93 3.81 -1.88
N HIS A 239 -21.50 4.28 -0.70
CA HIS A 239 -20.39 5.21 -0.57
C HIS A 239 -19.07 4.55 -0.96
N ALA A 240 -18.83 3.31 -0.54
CA ALA A 240 -17.63 2.55 -0.91
C ALA A 240 -17.46 2.44 -2.43
N ALA A 241 -18.51 1.98 -3.13
CA ALA A 241 -18.50 1.86 -4.59
C ALA A 241 -18.31 3.24 -5.28
N SER A 242 -19.00 4.26 -4.78
CA SER A 242 -18.92 5.62 -5.31
C SER A 242 -17.50 6.20 -5.19
N VAL A 243 -16.86 6.06 -4.03
CA VAL A 243 -15.48 6.52 -3.81
C VAL A 243 -14.51 5.73 -4.68
N GLN A 244 -14.68 4.42 -4.78
CA GLN A 244 -13.79 3.56 -5.56
C GLN A 244 -13.84 3.88 -7.07
N GLU A 245 -15.03 3.95 -7.66
CA GLU A 245 -15.20 4.18 -9.10
C GLU A 245 -14.78 5.61 -9.49
N ALA A 246 -15.33 6.61 -8.80
CA ALA A 246 -15.02 8.01 -9.09
C ALA A 246 -13.58 8.35 -8.70
N GLY A 247 -13.06 7.77 -7.61
CA GLY A 247 -11.70 7.95 -7.15
C GLY A 247 -10.69 7.39 -8.13
N SER A 248 -10.90 6.17 -8.64
CA SER A 248 -10.03 5.58 -9.68
C SER A 248 -10.00 6.45 -10.94
N ALA A 249 -11.13 7.03 -11.35
CA ALA A 249 -11.18 7.94 -12.50
C ALA A 249 -10.44 9.26 -12.24
N VAL A 250 -10.54 9.84 -11.04
CA VAL A 250 -9.77 11.03 -10.64
C VAL A 250 -8.29 10.70 -10.60
N VAL A 251 -7.87 9.63 -9.93
CA VAL A 251 -6.45 9.22 -9.84
C VAL A 251 -5.87 8.95 -11.23
N LYS A 252 -6.59 8.25 -12.12
CA LYS A 252 -6.16 8.09 -13.51
C LYS A 252 -5.93 9.44 -14.18
N ARG A 253 -6.86 10.38 -14.06
CA ARG A 253 -6.67 11.74 -14.59
C ARG A 253 -5.46 12.44 -13.98
N LEU A 254 -5.24 12.35 -12.66
CA LEU A 254 -4.06 12.94 -12.01
C LEU A 254 -2.75 12.29 -12.46
N ARG A 255 -2.75 10.99 -12.81
CA ARG A 255 -1.58 10.29 -13.36
C ARG A 255 -1.30 10.66 -14.82
N TYR A 256 -2.35 10.76 -15.65
CA TYR A 256 -2.23 11.06 -17.08
C TYR A 256 -2.02 12.54 -17.35
N MET A 257 -2.64 13.41 -16.55
CA MET A 257 -2.40 14.84 -16.57
C MET A 257 -1.18 15.14 -15.69
N THR A 258 0.03 14.98 -16.23
CA THR A 258 1.21 15.77 -15.82
C THR A 258 1.03 17.25 -16.18
N GLN A 259 -0.21 17.75 -16.11
CA GLN A 259 -0.56 19.14 -16.30
C GLN A 259 -0.73 19.79 -14.93
N GLN A 260 -0.46 21.08 -14.97
CA GLN A 260 -0.46 22.01 -13.86
C GLN A 260 -1.85 21.98 -13.20
N TYR A 261 -1.92 21.89 -11.87
CA TYR A 261 -3.18 22.14 -11.17
C TYR A 261 -3.20 23.56 -10.61
N GLY A 262 -4.38 24.16 -10.51
CA GLY A 262 -4.61 25.46 -9.87
C GLY A 262 -4.88 25.31 -8.37
N ASP A 263 -4.67 26.38 -7.62
CA ASP A 263 -5.00 26.38 -6.19
C ASP A 263 -6.52 26.38 -6.05
N GLY A 264 -7.03 25.44 -5.26
CA GLY A 264 -8.46 25.20 -5.13
C GLY A 264 -9.06 24.35 -6.25
N ASP A 265 -8.26 23.66 -7.07
CA ASP A 265 -8.78 22.73 -8.08
C ASP A 265 -9.57 21.60 -7.39
N LEU A 266 -10.85 21.51 -7.72
CA LEU A 266 -11.83 20.68 -7.01
C LEU A 266 -12.29 19.51 -7.89
N HIS A 267 -12.16 18.31 -7.35
CA HIS A 267 -12.61 17.08 -7.97
C HIS A 267 -13.71 16.43 -7.12
N ALA A 268 -14.91 16.32 -7.67
CA ALA A 268 -15.98 15.53 -7.05
C ALA A 268 -15.68 14.03 -7.21
N ILE A 269 -15.66 13.31 -6.09
CA ILE A 269 -15.47 11.86 -6.03
C ILE A 269 -16.80 11.25 -5.60
N GLY A 270 -17.68 11.11 -6.60
CA GLY A 270 -19.03 10.62 -6.38
C GLY A 270 -19.83 11.55 -5.48
N THR A 271 -20.58 10.96 -4.55
CA THR A 271 -21.40 11.71 -3.57
C THR A 271 -20.78 11.77 -2.17
N ALA A 272 -19.68 11.04 -1.96
CA ALA A 272 -19.13 10.73 -0.64
C ALA A 272 -17.90 11.59 -0.29
N VAL A 273 -17.11 11.97 -1.30
CA VAL A 273 -15.83 12.68 -1.12
C VAL A 273 -15.69 13.80 -2.15
N ARG A 274 -15.06 14.91 -1.78
CA ARG A 274 -14.46 15.86 -2.72
C ARG A 274 -12.98 16.03 -2.41
N LEU A 275 -12.16 16.08 -3.45
CA LEU A 275 -10.73 16.28 -3.36
C LEU A 275 -10.41 17.68 -3.85
N MET A 276 -9.85 18.53 -3.01
CA MET A 276 -9.38 19.86 -3.39
C MET A 276 -7.85 19.91 -3.32
N LEU A 277 -7.22 20.30 -4.42
CA LEU A 277 -5.77 20.45 -4.50
C LEU A 277 -5.40 21.90 -4.21
N HIS A 278 -4.53 22.08 -3.22
CA HIS A 278 -3.91 23.35 -2.92
C HIS A 278 -2.41 23.31 -3.18
N ARG A 279 -1.77 24.48 -3.09
CA ARG A 279 -0.31 24.58 -3.22
C ARG A 279 0.44 23.65 -2.26
N ASP A 280 0.10 23.69 -0.98
CA ASP A 280 0.84 23.07 0.14
C ASP A 280 0.15 21.83 0.71
N ARG A 281 -1.10 21.58 0.33
CA ARG A 281 -1.92 20.52 0.93
C ARG A 281 -2.91 19.93 -0.07
N VAL A 282 -3.44 18.77 0.30
CA VAL A 282 -4.60 18.15 -0.31
C VAL A 282 -5.72 18.12 0.73
N ALA A 283 -6.88 18.64 0.38
CA ALA A 283 -8.06 18.66 1.24
C ALA A 283 -9.05 17.58 0.79
N PHE A 284 -9.30 16.62 1.67
CA PHE A 284 -10.33 15.60 1.51
C PHE A 284 -11.58 16.05 2.24
N HIS A 285 -12.56 16.54 1.50
CA HIS A 285 -13.88 16.85 2.04
C HIS A 285 -14.72 15.58 2.06
N LEU A 286 -15.07 15.12 3.25
CA LEU A 286 -15.83 13.90 3.50
C LEU A 286 -17.27 14.27 3.87
N ALA A 287 -18.22 13.56 3.29
CA ALA A 287 -19.61 13.65 3.71
C ALA A 287 -19.74 13.25 5.20
N PRO A 288 -20.73 13.78 5.95
CA PRO A 288 -20.86 13.53 7.39
C PRO A 288 -20.84 12.04 7.78
N GLU A 289 -21.51 11.20 7.01
CA GLU A 289 -21.60 9.75 7.23
C GLU A 289 -20.26 9.05 7.01
N VAL A 290 -19.48 9.54 6.03
CA VAL A 290 -18.15 9.02 5.70
C VAL A 290 -17.13 9.44 6.74
N TRP A 291 -17.17 10.71 7.19
CA TRP A 291 -16.31 11.19 8.26
C TRP A 291 -16.55 10.44 9.56
N THR A 292 -17.82 10.19 9.92
CA THR A 292 -18.16 9.43 11.13
C THR A 292 -17.52 8.04 11.10
N VAL A 293 -17.67 7.31 9.98
CA VAL A 293 -17.04 6.00 9.79
C VAL A 293 -15.52 6.09 9.86
N ALA A 294 -14.91 7.02 9.13
CA ALA A 294 -13.46 7.15 9.08
C ALA A 294 -12.87 7.49 10.46
N ARG A 295 -13.47 8.45 11.17
CA ARG A 295 -13.07 8.87 12.50
C ARG A 295 -13.16 7.70 13.49
N ASP A 296 -14.27 6.99 13.50
CA ASP A 296 -14.49 5.91 14.47
C ASP A 296 -13.50 4.76 14.26
N VAL A 297 -13.21 4.40 13.00
CA VAL A 297 -12.17 3.41 12.66
C VAL A 297 -10.78 3.89 13.04
N LEU A 298 -10.43 5.15 12.75
CA LEU A 298 -9.13 5.72 13.09
C LEU A 298 -8.90 5.74 14.61
N VAL A 299 -9.90 6.18 15.40
CA VAL A 299 -9.81 6.22 16.87
C VAL A 299 -9.64 4.82 17.47
N GLN A 300 -10.25 3.80 16.85
CA GLN A 300 -10.15 2.44 17.34
C GLN A 300 -8.80 1.77 17.03
N HIS A 301 -8.16 2.11 15.91
CA HIS A 301 -7.03 1.35 15.37
C HIS A 301 -5.70 2.11 15.26
N VAL A 302 -5.68 3.42 15.49
CA VAL A 302 -4.46 4.23 15.47
C VAL A 302 -4.05 4.63 16.88
N ASP A 303 -3.03 3.95 17.39
CA ASP A 303 -2.48 4.24 18.72
C ASP A 303 -1.89 5.66 18.79
N GLY A 304 -2.30 6.41 19.82
CA GLY A 304 -1.84 7.78 20.04
C GLY A 304 -2.34 8.77 19.00
N LEU A 305 -3.51 8.53 18.39
CA LEU A 305 -4.15 9.48 17.48
C LEU A 305 -4.64 10.72 18.23
N GLU A 306 -4.19 11.88 17.76
CA GLU A 306 -4.68 13.20 18.15
C GLU A 306 -5.41 13.85 16.98
N LEU A 307 -6.70 14.10 17.17
CA LEU A 307 -7.53 14.84 16.21
C LEU A 307 -7.46 16.33 16.54
N VAL A 308 -6.90 17.13 15.65
CA VAL A 308 -6.69 18.57 15.85
C VAL A 308 -7.63 19.35 14.94
N ALA A 309 -8.52 20.15 15.54
CA ALA A 309 -9.40 21.03 14.80
C ALA A 309 -8.58 22.17 14.16
N SER A 310 -8.59 22.26 12.83
CA SER A 310 -8.05 23.40 12.10
C SER A 310 -9.10 24.49 12.02
N SER A 311 -8.73 25.69 12.49
CA SER A 311 -9.49 26.93 12.33
C SER A 311 -9.42 27.49 10.92
#